data_AF-A8C9N5-F1
#
_entry.id   AF-A8C9N5-F1
#
_cell.length_a   1.000
_cell.length_b   1.000
_cell.length_c   1.000
_cell.angle_alpha   90.00
_cell.angle_beta   90.00
_cell.angle_gamma   90.00
#
_symmetry.space_group_name_H-M   'P 1'
#
loop_
_entity.id
_entity.type
_entity.pdbx_description
1 polymer ?
#
loop_
_entity_poly.entity_id
_entity_poly.type
_entity_poly.pdbx_seq_one_letter_code
_entity_poly.pdbx_strand_id
1 'polypeptide(L)'
;ARGIPTGLKMDDKHEPKRCAAEIVMTELHAGGKFDQNSYKVSGGLHGVGVSCVNALSKRLKLTIRRDGKKHAMEFAPGSCRTAVLEMVDGVQVSPMQVVGDTDKRGTEVHFWADERIFQRTAKFHYEILAKRIRELSFLN
;
A
#
# COMPACT_ATOMS: atom_id res chain seq x y z
N ALA A 1 13.71 -3.69 -4.64
CA ALA A 1 12.89 -3.28 -3.47
C ALA A 1 12.39 -4.51 -2.72
N ARG A 2 12.20 -4.42 -1.39
CA ARG A 2 11.88 -5.59 -0.53
C ARG A 2 10.44 -6.10 -0.61
N GLY A 3 9.48 -5.23 -0.94
CA GLY A 3 8.04 -5.47 -0.81
C GLY A 3 7.50 -5.04 0.57
N ILE A 4 6.34 -4.38 0.62
CA ILE A 4 5.63 -4.04 1.87
C ILE A 4 5.37 -5.33 2.66
N PRO A 5 5.50 -5.32 4.01
CA PRO A 5 5.15 -6.49 4.83
C PRO A 5 3.70 -6.93 4.65
N THR A 6 3.47 -8.24 4.52
CA THR A 6 2.15 -8.84 4.29
C THR A 6 1.58 -9.57 5.51
N GLY A 7 2.36 -9.69 6.59
CA GLY A 7 1.97 -10.41 7.79
C GLY A 7 0.82 -9.77 8.56
N LEU A 8 0.07 -10.61 9.25
CA LEU A 8 -0.99 -10.21 10.19
C LEU A 8 -0.43 -9.39 11.35
N LYS A 9 -1.21 -8.39 11.80
CA LYS A 9 -0.91 -7.57 12.97
C LYS A 9 -1.94 -7.86 14.05
N MET A 10 -1.61 -8.81 14.92
CA MET A 10 -2.50 -9.20 16.04
C MET A 10 -2.70 -8.07 17.05
N ASP A 11 -1.80 -7.08 17.05
CA ASP A 11 -1.86 -5.84 17.80
C ASP A 11 -2.65 -4.71 17.11
N ASP A 12 -3.26 -4.94 15.93
CA ASP A 12 -4.16 -3.96 15.31
C ASP A 12 -5.35 -3.68 16.24
N LYS A 13 -5.69 -2.40 16.40
CA LYS A 13 -6.79 -1.93 17.26
C LYS A 13 -8.17 -2.23 16.68
N HIS A 14 -8.26 -2.61 15.41
CA HIS A 14 -9.53 -2.91 14.73
C HIS A 14 -9.90 -4.38 14.82
N GLU A 15 -11.16 -4.66 14.49
CA GLU A 15 -11.68 -6.01 14.27
C GLU A 15 -12.32 -6.05 12.86
N PRO A 16 -11.95 -7.00 11.99
CA PRO A 16 -10.94 -8.05 12.18
C PRO A 16 -9.50 -7.52 12.32
N LYS A 17 -8.57 -8.31 12.87
CA LYS A 17 -7.13 -7.97 12.86
C LYS A 17 -6.58 -8.01 11.45
N ARG A 18 -6.04 -6.91 10.94
CA ARG A 18 -5.65 -6.79 9.54
C ARG A 18 -4.18 -7.12 9.29
N CYS A 19 -3.85 -7.42 8.05
CA CYS A 19 -2.46 -7.47 7.59
C CYS A 19 -1.82 -6.08 7.56
N ALA A 20 -0.49 -6.03 7.72
CA ALA A 20 0.27 -4.78 7.73
C ALA A 20 0.11 -3.95 6.44
N ALA A 21 -0.08 -4.62 5.30
CA ALA A 21 -0.30 -3.95 4.01
C ALA A 21 -1.62 -3.18 3.97
N GLU A 22 -2.70 -3.75 4.53
CA GLU A 22 -3.99 -3.08 4.63
C GLU A 22 -3.89 -1.86 5.57
N ILE A 23 -3.30 -2.05 6.75
CA ILE A 23 -3.10 -0.98 7.74
C ILE A 23 -2.36 0.22 7.14
N VAL A 24 -1.26 0.00 6.41
CA VAL A 24 -0.50 1.09 5.76
C VAL A 24 -1.32 1.80 4.67
N MET A 25 -2.26 1.12 4.03
CA MET A 25 -3.13 1.70 3.01
C MET A 25 -4.34 2.45 3.58
N THR A 26 -4.79 2.12 4.80
CA THR A 26 -6.06 2.63 5.35
C THR A 26 -5.88 3.51 6.58
N GLU A 27 -4.76 3.44 7.29
CA GLU A 27 -4.50 4.27 8.47
C GLU A 27 -3.57 5.44 8.14
N LEU A 28 -3.84 6.57 8.78
CA LEU A 28 -2.89 7.69 8.84
C LEU A 28 -1.85 7.40 9.92
N HIS A 29 -0.65 7.91 9.72
CA HIS A 29 0.50 7.73 10.62
C HIS A 29 0.87 6.26 10.87
N ALA A 30 0.59 5.39 9.89
CA ALA A 30 1.01 4.00 9.91
C ALA A 30 2.18 3.77 8.93
N GLY A 31 3.27 3.20 9.42
CA GLY A 31 4.43 2.87 8.58
C GLY A 31 5.69 2.56 9.37
N GLY A 32 6.66 1.92 8.72
CA GLY A 32 7.94 1.55 9.34
C GLY A 32 9.03 2.62 9.18
N LYS A 33 8.67 3.92 9.16
CA LYS A 33 9.64 5.02 8.92
C LYS A 33 9.76 5.99 10.10
N PHE A 34 9.24 5.60 11.26
CA PHE A 34 9.36 6.36 12.50
C PHE A 34 10.64 6.06 13.27
N ASP A 35 11.34 4.98 12.89
CA ASP A 35 12.66 4.62 13.40
C ASP A 35 13.65 4.39 12.24
N GLN A 36 14.92 4.19 12.60
CA GLN A 36 15.99 3.90 11.62
C GLN A 36 16.19 2.40 11.36
N ASN A 37 15.42 1.52 12.01
CA ASN A 37 15.60 0.08 11.92
C ASN A 37 15.23 -0.44 10.52
N SER A 38 14.16 0.10 9.96
CA SER A 38 13.66 -0.32 8.65
C SER A 38 14.25 0.48 7.49
N TYR A 39 14.52 1.78 7.70
CA TYR A 39 15.08 2.70 6.72
C TYR A 39 16.09 3.64 7.40
N LYS A 40 17.38 3.45 7.12
CA LYS A 40 18.45 4.28 7.70
C LYS A 40 18.33 5.76 7.33
N VAL A 41 17.95 6.05 6.09
CA VAL A 41 17.63 7.39 5.57
C VAL A 41 16.44 7.27 4.62
N SER A 42 15.43 8.13 4.76
CA SER A 42 14.31 8.16 3.82
C SER A 42 13.65 9.54 3.76
N GLY A 43 13.17 9.95 2.60
CA GLY A 43 12.47 11.24 2.43
C GLY A 43 11.03 11.28 2.94
N GLY A 44 10.46 10.15 3.39
CA GLY A 44 9.08 10.09 3.86
C GLY A 44 9.04 9.74 5.34
N LEU A 45 8.52 10.63 6.17
CA LEU A 45 8.56 10.48 7.64
C LEU A 45 7.18 10.50 8.30
N HIS A 46 6.14 10.94 7.58
CA HIS A 46 4.84 11.20 8.18
C HIS A 46 3.94 9.97 8.31
N GLY A 47 4.17 8.91 7.52
CA GLY A 47 3.31 7.72 7.51
C GLY A 47 1.90 7.93 6.94
N VAL A 48 1.71 8.93 6.07
CA VAL A 48 0.38 9.27 5.50
C VAL A 48 0.30 9.22 3.98
N GLY A 49 1.44 9.23 3.27
CA GLY A 49 1.44 9.49 1.83
C GLY A 49 0.60 8.50 1.02
N VAL A 50 0.76 7.19 1.28
CA VAL A 50 0.07 6.16 0.50
C VAL A 50 -1.40 6.01 0.90
N SER A 51 -1.75 6.22 2.18
CA SER A 51 -3.15 6.21 2.62
C SER A 51 -3.92 7.42 2.08
N CYS A 52 -3.29 8.60 1.93
CA CYS A 52 -3.88 9.71 1.20
C CYS A 52 -4.12 9.37 -0.28
N VAL A 53 -3.14 8.74 -0.96
CA VAL A 53 -3.33 8.29 -2.35
C VAL A 53 -4.51 7.32 -2.46
N ASN A 54 -4.62 6.36 -1.53
CA ASN A 54 -5.73 5.42 -1.49
C ASN A 54 -7.08 6.09 -1.26
N ALA A 55 -7.17 6.99 -0.27
CA ALA A 55 -8.40 7.71 0.06
C ALA A 55 -8.90 8.60 -1.09
N LEU A 56 -7.98 9.21 -1.85
CA LEU A 56 -8.29 10.12 -2.97
C LEU A 56 -8.38 9.40 -4.33
N SER A 57 -8.34 8.06 -4.33
CA SER A 57 -8.47 7.26 -5.54
C SER A 57 -9.86 6.63 -5.64
N LYS A 58 -10.45 6.62 -6.84
CA LYS A 58 -11.69 5.86 -7.10
C LYS A 58 -11.45 4.35 -7.04
N ARG A 59 -10.22 3.91 -7.31
CA ARG A 59 -9.76 2.52 -7.17
C ARG A 59 -8.25 2.52 -6.91
N LEU A 60 -7.77 1.55 -6.15
CA LEU A 60 -6.35 1.24 -6.01
C LEU A 60 -6.14 -0.27 -6.01
N LYS A 61 -5.18 -0.75 -6.79
CA LYS A 61 -4.70 -2.13 -6.79
C LYS A 61 -3.32 -2.18 -6.17
N LEU A 62 -3.17 -3.05 -5.19
CA LEU A 62 -1.91 -3.36 -4.54
C LEU A 62 -1.50 -4.77 -4.92
N THR A 63 -0.32 -4.93 -5.51
CA THR A 63 0.32 -6.24 -5.70
C THR A 63 1.64 -6.26 -4.94
N ILE A 64 1.80 -7.23 -4.04
CA ILE A 64 3.03 -7.42 -3.28
C ILE A 64 3.63 -8.78 -3.64
N ARG A 65 4.93 -8.80 -3.91
CA ARG A 65 5.70 -10.02 -4.19
C ARG A 65 6.74 -10.13 -3.08
N ARG A 66 6.57 -11.09 -2.18
CA ARG A 66 7.38 -11.23 -0.97
C ARG A 66 7.32 -12.69 -0.48
N ASP A 67 8.43 -13.18 0.06
CA ASP A 67 8.51 -14.49 0.72
C ASP A 67 7.99 -15.66 -0.16
N GLY A 68 8.33 -15.62 -1.45
CA GLY A 68 7.93 -16.63 -2.44
C GLY A 68 6.49 -16.51 -2.95
N LYS A 69 5.70 -15.56 -2.42
CA LYS A 69 4.28 -15.41 -2.72
C LYS A 69 3.97 -14.08 -3.40
N LYS A 70 3.01 -14.12 -4.32
CA LYS A 70 2.36 -12.95 -4.89
C LYS A 70 1.03 -12.76 -4.15
N HIS A 71 0.85 -11.57 -3.59
CA HIS A 71 -0.35 -11.16 -2.90
C HIS A 71 -1.04 -10.02 -3.66
N ALA A 72 -2.35 -9.94 -3.55
CA ALA A 72 -3.14 -8.87 -4.13
C ALA A 72 -4.18 -8.32 -3.14
N MET A 73 -4.47 -7.03 -3.26
CA MET A 73 -5.57 -6.38 -2.56
C MET A 73 -6.10 -5.23 -3.41
N GLU A 74 -7.41 -5.05 -3.46
CA GLU A 74 -8.04 -3.91 -4.12
C GLU A 74 -8.78 -3.03 -3.12
N PHE A 75 -8.78 -1.73 -3.38
CA PHE A 75 -9.42 -0.70 -2.59
C PHE A 75 -10.30 0.17 -3.48
N ALA A 76 -11.38 0.70 -2.89
CA ALA A 76 -12.21 1.73 -3.51
C ALA A 76 -12.81 2.61 -2.42
N PRO A 77 -12.85 3.92 -2.66
CA PRO A 77 -12.09 4.94 -1.94
C PRO A 77 -11.75 4.59 -0.49
N GLY A 78 -10.45 4.47 -0.20
CA GLY A 78 -9.90 4.27 1.15
C GLY A 78 -10.22 2.91 1.82
N SER A 79 -11.20 2.17 1.33
CA SER A 79 -11.68 0.93 1.95
C SER A 79 -11.21 -0.30 1.18
N CYS A 80 -10.72 -1.31 1.89
CA CYS A 80 -10.40 -2.61 1.32
C CYS A 80 -11.67 -3.27 0.76
N ARG A 81 -11.60 -3.81 -0.47
CA ARG A 81 -12.73 -4.44 -1.18
C ARG A 81 -12.57 -5.94 -1.35
N THR A 82 -11.36 -6.45 -1.16
CA THR A 82 -11.02 -7.86 -1.32
C THR A 82 -10.50 -8.43 -0.01
N ALA A 83 -10.96 -7.91 1.12
CA ALA A 83 -10.62 -8.46 2.43
C ALA A 83 -11.11 -9.92 2.50
N VAL A 84 -10.22 -10.80 2.92
CA VAL A 84 -10.54 -12.19 3.21
C VAL A 84 -10.72 -12.27 4.72
N LEU A 85 -11.75 -12.97 5.21
CA LEU A 85 -11.97 -13.13 6.64
C LEU A 85 -11.66 -14.57 7.04
N GLU A 86 -10.81 -14.73 8.06
CA GLU A 86 -10.44 -16.03 8.61
C GLU A 86 -10.54 -16.00 10.14
N MET A 87 -10.68 -17.16 10.77
CA MET A 87 -10.60 -17.31 12.22
C MET A 87 -9.25 -17.95 12.58
N VAL A 88 -8.44 -17.26 13.37
CA VAL A 88 -7.15 -17.76 13.87
C VAL A 88 -7.17 -17.66 15.39
N ASP A 89 -7.05 -18.80 16.07
CA ASP A 89 -7.06 -18.90 17.55
C ASP A 89 -8.26 -18.18 18.21
N GLY A 90 -9.42 -18.24 17.56
CA GLY A 90 -10.65 -17.60 18.05
C GLY A 90 -10.76 -16.09 17.78
N VAL A 91 -9.82 -15.50 17.04
CA VAL A 91 -9.83 -14.09 16.63
C VAL A 91 -10.16 -13.99 15.14
N GLN A 92 -11.01 -13.04 14.74
CA GLN A 92 -11.30 -12.81 13.33
C GLN A 92 -10.18 -11.96 12.71
N VAL A 93 -9.64 -12.40 11.58
CA VAL A 93 -8.47 -11.79 10.94
C VAL A 93 -8.73 -11.52 9.46
N SER A 94 -8.03 -10.51 8.92
CA SER A 94 -7.99 -10.15 7.50
C SER A 94 -6.57 -10.31 6.94
N PRO A 95 -6.15 -11.55 6.59
CA PRO A 95 -4.85 -11.78 5.99
C PRO A 95 -4.84 -11.29 4.54
N MET A 96 -3.63 -11.10 4.01
CA MET A 96 -3.50 -10.70 2.61
C MET A 96 -3.71 -11.90 1.68
N GLN A 97 -4.65 -11.79 0.74
CA GLN A 97 -4.92 -12.84 -0.26
C GLN A 97 -3.65 -13.20 -1.04
N VAL A 98 -3.33 -14.50 -1.08
CA VAL A 98 -2.29 -15.07 -1.95
C VAL A 98 -2.92 -15.38 -3.31
N VAL A 99 -2.33 -14.85 -4.38
CA VAL A 99 -2.79 -15.03 -5.77
C VAL A 99 -1.84 -15.87 -6.63
N GLY A 100 -0.80 -16.44 -6.02
CA GLY A 100 0.12 -17.37 -6.66
C GLY A 100 1.53 -17.31 -6.08
N ASP A 101 2.41 -18.15 -6.60
CA ASP A 101 3.82 -18.18 -6.26
C ASP A 101 4.64 -17.23 -7.15
N THR A 102 5.79 -16.78 -6.65
CA THR A 102 6.73 -15.95 -7.42
C THR A 102 8.14 -15.99 -6.82
N ASP A 103 9.13 -15.96 -7.70
CA ASP A 103 10.55 -15.73 -7.38
C ASP A 103 10.91 -14.24 -7.28
N LYS A 104 10.01 -13.35 -7.70
CA LYS A 104 10.22 -11.89 -7.71
C LYS A 104 9.97 -11.28 -6.34
N ARG A 105 10.51 -10.08 -6.13
CA ARG A 105 10.28 -9.26 -4.94
C ARG A 105 9.92 -7.83 -5.30
N GLY A 106 9.02 -7.22 -4.53
CA GLY A 106 8.66 -5.81 -4.70
C GLY A 106 7.20 -5.50 -4.43
N THR A 107 6.84 -4.25 -4.62
CA THR A 107 5.46 -3.76 -4.49
C THR A 107 5.11 -2.95 -5.71
N GLU A 108 3.91 -3.18 -6.22
CA GLU A 108 3.29 -2.45 -7.31
C GLU A 108 2.00 -1.83 -6.78
N VAL A 109 1.87 -0.52 -6.93
CA VAL A 109 0.67 0.24 -6.57
C VAL A 109 0.15 0.88 -7.85
N HIS A 110 -1.04 0.49 -8.27
CA HIS A 110 -1.73 1.10 -9.41
C HIS A 110 -3.00 1.76 -8.89
N PHE A 111 -3.14 3.06 -9.10
CA PHE A 111 -4.28 3.81 -8.61
C PHE A 111 -4.93 4.62 -9.74
N TRP A 112 -6.22 4.89 -9.56
CA TRP A 112 -7.00 5.76 -10.43
C TRP A 112 -7.48 6.94 -9.59
N ALA A 113 -6.99 8.14 -9.89
CA ALA A 113 -7.43 9.36 -9.21
C ALA A 113 -8.96 9.52 -9.30
N ASP A 114 -9.59 9.97 -8.21
CA ASP A 114 -11.03 10.21 -8.21
C ASP A 114 -11.36 11.50 -8.96
N GLU A 115 -11.99 11.36 -10.14
CA GLU A 115 -12.41 12.48 -10.99
C GLU A 115 -13.45 13.38 -10.32
N ARG A 116 -14.16 12.91 -9.29
CA ARG A 116 -15.09 13.76 -8.51
C ARG A 116 -14.33 14.76 -7.63
N ILE A 117 -13.13 14.40 -7.20
CA ILE A 117 -12.25 15.24 -6.37
C ILE A 117 -11.39 16.14 -7.25
N PHE A 118 -10.72 15.56 -8.25
CA PHE A 118 -9.73 16.28 -9.07
C PHE A 118 -10.31 16.92 -10.33
N GLN A 119 -11.53 16.56 -10.74
CA GLN A 119 -12.24 17.16 -11.88
C GLN A 119 -11.33 17.23 -13.14
N ARG A 120 -11.02 18.46 -13.60
CA ARG A 120 -10.21 18.71 -14.80
C ARG A 120 -8.74 18.28 -14.66
N THR A 121 -8.22 18.12 -13.44
CA THR A 121 -6.82 17.77 -13.17
C THR A 121 -6.58 16.28 -12.94
N ALA A 122 -7.62 15.44 -13.11
CA ALA A 122 -7.48 13.98 -13.00
C ALA A 122 -6.61 13.34 -14.11
N LYS A 123 -6.30 14.08 -15.18
CA LYS A 123 -5.41 13.62 -16.26
C LYS A 123 -3.95 13.95 -15.92
N PHE A 124 -3.10 12.94 -15.94
CA PHE A 124 -1.67 13.11 -15.73
C PHE A 124 -0.98 13.67 -16.97
N HIS A 125 -0.10 14.65 -16.78
CA HIS A 125 0.73 15.21 -17.85
C HIS A 125 2.08 14.51 -17.90
N TYR A 126 2.39 13.90 -19.04
CA TYR A 126 3.63 13.16 -19.26
C TYR A 126 4.89 13.98 -18.92
N GLU A 127 4.95 15.24 -19.36
CA GLU A 127 6.12 16.10 -19.17
C GLU A 127 6.46 16.34 -17.70
N ILE A 128 5.43 16.54 -16.86
CA ILE A 128 5.59 16.74 -15.42
C ILE A 128 6.18 15.48 -14.77
N LEU A 129 5.64 14.30 -15.11
CA LEU A 129 6.13 13.02 -14.59
C LEU A 129 7.55 12.72 -15.08
N ALA A 130 7.81 12.88 -16.38
CA ALA A 130 9.09 12.61 -16.99
C ALA A 130 10.20 13.50 -16.40
N LYS A 131 9.91 14.80 -16.18
CA LYS A 131 10.83 15.71 -15.50
C LYS A 131 11.16 15.20 -14.09
N ARG A 132 10.15 14.84 -13.29
CA ARG A 132 10.36 14.39 -11.91
C ARG A 132 11.14 13.07 -11.83
N ILE A 133 10.85 12.13 -12.72
CA ILE A 133 11.57 10.84 -12.78
C ILE A 133 13.03 11.06 -13.21
N ARG A 134 13.27 11.97 -14.17
CA ARG A 134 14.64 12.31 -14.60
C ARG A 134 15.45 12.98 -13.49
N GLU A 135 14.86 13.91 -12.75
CA GLU A 135 15.51 14.50 -11.56
C GLU A 135 15.88 13.42 -10.53
N LEU A 136 14.97 12.46 -10.30
CA LEU A 136 15.20 11.37 -9.36
C LEU A 136 16.33 10.43 -9.83
N SER A 137 16.46 10.17 -11.13
CA SER A 137 17.53 9.32 -11.67
C SER A 137 18.93 9.94 -11.59
N PHE A 138 19.05 11.25 -11.40
CA PHE A 138 20.35 11.89 -11.13
C PHE A 138 20.76 11.82 -9.65
N LEU A 139 19.80 11.61 -8.75
CA LEU A 139 20.02 11.61 -7.30
C LEU A 139 20.16 10.20 -6.69
N ASN A 140 19.91 9.14 -7.46
CA ASN A 140 19.99 7.74 -7.04
C ASN A 140 20.85 6.93 -7.99
#